data_AF-A0A8C8RVW3-F1
#
_entry.id   AF-A0A8C8RVW3-F1
#
_cell.length_a   1.000
_cell.length_b   1.000
_cell.length_c   1.000
_cell.angle_alpha   90.00
_cell.angle_beta   90.00
_cell.angle_gamma   90.00
#
_symmetry.space_group_name_H-M   'P 1'
#
loop_
_entity.id
_entity.type
_entity.pdbx_description
1 polymer ?
#
loop_
_entity_poly.entity_id
_entity_poly.type
_entity_poly.pdbx_seq_one_letter_code
_entity_poly.pdbx_strand_id
1 'polypeptide(L)'
;MTDDAVTLLLRRFYALQGERVEAYRLFEEGHRAYLSSGPHYDFLRYRQLVHEITLAFNGISREILQIKEQLQAEHRRPELAQHLARVQEKEKEKLELTAQLQLARQNMQDQPGVPVHQQEVQELKHRLIKTIEAISEILQDLKYDSEEAE
;
A
#
# COMPACT_ATOMS: atom_id res chain seq x y z
N MET A 1 -19.99 -25.60 -0.91
CA MET A 1 -20.36 -24.59 -1.92
C MET A 1 -20.10 -23.17 -1.44
N THR A 2 -20.51 -22.78 -0.22
CA THR A 2 -20.18 -21.46 0.36
C THR A 2 -18.69 -21.29 0.67
N ASP A 3 -18.03 -22.37 1.07
CA ASP A 3 -16.62 -22.36 1.47
C ASP A 3 -15.67 -22.10 0.29
N ASP A 4 -15.86 -22.81 -0.84
CA ASP A 4 -15.12 -22.58 -2.08
C ASP A 4 -15.19 -21.12 -2.57
N ALA A 5 -16.34 -20.47 -2.42
CA ALA A 5 -16.52 -19.08 -2.80
C ALA A 5 -15.70 -18.12 -1.92
N VAL A 6 -15.67 -18.35 -0.61
CA VAL A 6 -14.83 -17.58 0.33
C VAL A 6 -13.35 -17.77 0.00
N THR A 7 -12.92 -19.01 -0.29
CA THR A 7 -11.53 -19.28 -0.71
C THR A 7 -11.16 -18.51 -1.99
N LEU A 8 -12.06 -18.45 -2.98
CA LEU A 8 -11.81 -17.68 -4.21
C LEU A 8 -11.68 -16.17 -3.95
N LEU A 9 -12.52 -15.62 -3.07
CA LEU A 9 -12.45 -14.22 -2.66
C LEU A 9 -11.12 -13.90 -1.96
N LEU A 10 -10.67 -14.76 -1.05
CA LEU A 10 -9.39 -14.59 -0.36
C LEU A 10 -8.21 -14.73 -1.33
N ARG A 11 -8.23 -15.69 -2.25
CA ARG A 11 -7.21 -15.81 -3.30
C ARG A 11 -7.13 -14.54 -4.15
N ARG A 12 -8.28 -13.96 -4.53
CA ARG A 12 -8.30 -12.70 -5.27
C ARG A 12 -7.77 -11.54 -4.43
N PHE A 13 -8.12 -11.46 -3.16
CA PHE A 13 -7.57 -10.48 -2.23
C PHE A 13 -6.04 -10.56 -2.13
N TYR A 14 -5.45 -11.75 -1.99
CA TYR A 14 -3.99 -11.90 -1.94
C TYR A 14 -3.32 -11.54 -3.28
N ALA A 15 -3.95 -11.87 -4.41
CA ALA A 15 -3.46 -11.43 -5.72
C ALA A 15 -3.43 -9.90 -5.82
N LEU A 16 -4.48 -9.22 -5.35
CA LEU A 16 -4.57 -7.76 -5.29
C LEU A 16 -3.50 -7.14 -4.36
N GLN A 17 -3.13 -7.80 -3.26
CA GLN A 17 -2.00 -7.36 -2.44
C GLN A 17 -0.66 -7.48 -3.20
N GLY A 18 -0.48 -8.55 -3.99
CA GLY A 18 0.66 -8.68 -4.89
C GLY A 18 0.74 -7.55 -5.92
N GLU A 19 -0.38 -7.26 -6.60
CA GLU A 19 -0.49 -6.12 -7.53
C GLU A 19 -0.15 -4.79 -6.84
N ARG A 20 -0.59 -4.60 -5.58
CA ARG A 20 -0.29 -3.41 -4.78
C ARG A 20 1.20 -3.29 -4.47
N VAL A 21 1.87 -4.38 -4.12
CA VAL A 21 3.32 -4.41 -3.88
C VAL A 21 4.08 -3.97 -5.13
N GLU A 22 3.70 -4.48 -6.31
CA GLU A 22 4.31 -4.07 -7.57
C GLU A 22 4.06 -2.59 -7.89
N ALA A 23 2.86 -2.06 -7.62
CA ALA A 23 2.58 -0.64 -7.78
C ALA A 23 3.48 0.24 -6.88
N TYR A 24 3.71 -0.15 -5.62
CA TYR A 24 4.67 0.53 -4.74
C TYR A 24 6.10 0.46 -5.26
N ARG A 25 6.53 -0.69 -5.80
CA ARG A 25 7.86 -0.87 -6.38
C ARG A 25 8.08 0.09 -7.56
N LEU A 26 7.13 0.12 -8.50
CA LEU A 26 7.16 1.03 -9.65
C LEU A 26 7.15 2.50 -9.22
N PHE A 27 6.38 2.84 -8.19
CA PHE A 27 6.33 4.19 -7.67
C PHE A 27 7.67 4.66 -7.09
N GLU A 28 8.32 3.81 -6.30
CA GLU A 28 9.64 4.09 -5.74
C GLU A 28 10.73 4.17 -6.82
N GLU A 29 10.72 3.25 -7.79
CA GLU A 29 11.66 3.26 -8.92
C GLU A 29 11.54 4.53 -9.76
N GLY A 30 10.30 4.92 -10.08
CA GLY A 30 10.06 6.15 -10.82
C GLY A 30 10.42 7.42 -10.05
N HIS A 31 10.23 7.44 -8.73
CA HIS A 31 10.69 8.56 -7.91
C HIS A 31 12.22 8.65 -7.86
N ARG A 32 12.93 7.51 -7.79
CA ARG A 32 14.41 7.51 -7.90
C ARG A 32 14.89 8.03 -9.25
N ALA A 33 14.22 7.63 -10.33
CA ALA A 33 14.52 8.13 -11.67
C ALA A 33 14.21 9.64 -11.81
N TYR A 34 13.16 10.11 -11.14
CA TYR A 34 12.84 11.53 -11.06
C TYR A 34 13.95 12.30 -10.32
N LEU A 35 14.34 11.87 -9.11
CA LEU A 35 15.39 12.52 -8.34
C LEU A 35 16.75 12.54 -9.05
N SER A 36 17.09 11.48 -9.80
CA SER A 36 18.35 11.42 -10.56
C SER A 36 18.42 12.39 -11.74
N SER A 37 17.28 12.96 -12.18
CA SER A 37 17.24 14.03 -13.19
C SER A 37 17.51 15.43 -12.62
N GLY A 38 17.71 15.55 -11.30
CA GLY A 38 18.03 16.81 -10.65
C GLY A 38 19.33 17.47 -11.17
N PRO A 39 19.40 18.81 -11.19
CA PRO A 39 18.38 19.77 -10.74
C PRO A 39 17.29 20.04 -11.79
N HIS A 40 17.40 19.51 -13.02
CA HIS A 40 16.45 19.72 -14.12
C HIS A 40 15.40 18.61 -14.14
N TYR A 41 14.60 18.56 -13.07
CA TYR A 41 13.63 17.50 -12.85
C TYR A 41 12.65 17.30 -14.02
N ASP A 42 12.51 16.06 -14.49
CA ASP A 42 11.47 15.67 -15.46
C ASP A 42 10.11 15.50 -14.76
N PHE A 43 9.53 16.63 -14.35
CA PHE A 43 8.26 16.66 -13.63
C PHE A 43 7.09 16.14 -14.48
N LEU A 44 7.12 16.34 -15.80
CA LEU A 44 6.03 15.89 -16.67
C LEU A 44 5.93 14.37 -16.68
N ARG A 45 7.06 13.68 -16.88
CA ARG A 45 7.12 12.21 -16.84
C ARG A 45 6.76 11.67 -15.47
N TYR A 46 7.28 12.29 -14.41
CA TYR A 46 6.99 11.84 -13.05
C TYR A 46 5.51 12.02 -12.68
N ARG A 47 4.90 13.15 -13.05
CA ARG A 47 3.47 13.39 -12.84
C ARG A 47 2.59 12.37 -13.57
N GLN A 48 2.97 11.98 -14.78
CA GLN A 48 2.24 10.95 -15.53
C GLN A 48 2.31 9.60 -14.80
N LEU A 49 3.50 9.20 -14.34
CA LEU A 49 3.65 7.99 -13.53
C LEU A 49 2.78 8.04 -12.25
N VAL A 50 2.82 9.15 -11.50
CA VAL A 50 2.00 9.33 -10.30
C VAL A 50 0.52 9.13 -10.60
N HIS A 51 0.04 9.61 -11.74
CA HIS A 51 -1.34 9.42 -12.18
C HIS A 51 -1.65 7.94 -12.43
N GLU A 52 -0.80 7.23 -13.18
CA GLU A 52 -0.96 5.80 -13.47
C GLU A 52 -0.96 4.95 -12.19
N ILE A 53 -0.02 5.21 -11.28
CA ILE A 53 0.05 4.55 -9.96
C ILE A 53 -1.20 4.83 -9.12
N THR A 54 -1.69 6.08 -9.12
CA THR A 54 -2.92 6.45 -8.41
C THR A 54 -4.13 5.68 -8.95
N LEU A 55 -4.23 5.49 -10.27
CA LEU A 55 -5.29 4.67 -10.86
C LEU A 55 -5.18 3.21 -10.42
N ALA A 56 -3.98 2.63 -10.40
CA ALA A 56 -3.75 1.27 -9.94
C ALA A 56 -4.19 1.08 -8.48
N PHE A 57 -3.75 1.94 -7.56
CA PHE A 57 -4.16 1.85 -6.14
C PHE A 57 -5.66 2.01 -5.95
N ASN A 58 -6.32 2.90 -6.72
CA ASN A 58 -7.76 3.08 -6.67
C ASN A 58 -8.51 1.83 -7.17
N GLY A 59 -8.07 1.23 -8.28
CA GLY A 59 -8.65 -0.01 -8.81
C GLY A 59 -8.59 -1.13 -7.79
N ILE A 60 -7.40 -1.38 -7.23
CA ILE A 60 -7.16 -2.38 -6.19
C ILE A 60 -8.06 -2.12 -4.97
N SER A 61 -8.11 -0.88 -4.49
CA SER A 61 -8.89 -0.54 -3.29
C SER A 61 -10.40 -0.73 -3.49
N ARG A 62 -10.92 -0.41 -4.67
CA ARG A 62 -12.33 -0.63 -5.02
C ARG A 62 -12.68 -2.11 -5.01
N GLU A 63 -11.84 -2.94 -5.62
CA GLU A 63 -12.10 -4.38 -5.68
C GLU A 63 -12.00 -5.03 -4.29
N ILE A 64 -11.04 -4.62 -3.45
CA ILE A 64 -10.96 -5.10 -2.05
C ILE A 64 -12.22 -4.70 -1.26
N LEU A 65 -12.77 -3.50 -1.48
CA LEU A 65 -14.02 -3.09 -0.83
C LEU A 65 -15.22 -3.96 -1.25
N GLN A 66 -15.28 -4.37 -2.53
CA GLN A 66 -16.30 -5.29 -3.01
C GLN A 66 -16.16 -6.67 -2.38
N ILE A 67 -14.94 -7.21 -2.31
CA ILE A 67 -14.66 -8.49 -1.64
C ILE A 67 -15.08 -8.42 -0.17
N LYS A 68 -14.74 -7.32 0.52
CA LYS A 68 -15.12 -7.10 1.92
C LYS A 68 -16.65 -7.14 2.10
N GLU A 69 -17.39 -6.46 1.22
CA GLU A 69 -18.86 -6.43 1.27
C GLU A 69 -19.46 -7.81 1.05
N GLN A 70 -18.95 -8.59 0.08
CA GLN A 70 -19.38 -9.96 -0.17
C GLN A 70 -19.11 -10.88 1.01
N LEU A 71 -17.92 -10.82 1.62
CA LEU A 71 -17.59 -11.60 2.82
C LEU A 71 -18.58 -11.31 3.96
N GLN A 72 -18.91 -10.04 4.19
CA GLN A 72 -19.79 -9.63 5.27
C GLN A 72 -21.27 -9.96 4.99
N ALA A 73 -21.79 -9.59 3.81
CA ALA A 73 -23.21 -9.61 3.51
C ALA A 73 -23.69 -10.95 2.93
N GLU A 74 -22.89 -11.56 2.06
CA GLU A 74 -23.28 -12.76 1.30
C GLU A 74 -22.79 -14.04 1.97
N HIS A 75 -21.56 -14.03 2.51
CA HIS A 75 -20.92 -15.22 3.08
C HIS A 75 -20.95 -15.28 4.61
N ARG A 76 -21.45 -14.25 5.30
CA ARG A 76 -21.54 -14.17 6.77
C ARG A 76 -20.19 -14.42 7.48
N ARG A 77 -19.11 -13.89 6.89
CA ARG A 77 -17.74 -13.90 7.45
C ARG A 77 -17.29 -12.48 7.84
N PRO A 78 -17.98 -11.81 8.80
CA PRO A 78 -17.65 -10.43 9.19
C PRO A 78 -16.24 -10.28 9.77
N GLU A 79 -15.70 -11.33 10.40
CA GLU A 79 -14.34 -11.36 10.95
C GLU A 79 -13.28 -11.25 9.84
N LEU A 80 -13.43 -11.99 8.74
CA LEU A 80 -12.54 -11.85 7.57
C LEU A 80 -12.67 -10.46 6.93
N ALA A 81 -13.91 -9.96 6.82
CA ALA A 81 -14.17 -8.61 6.31
C ALA A 81 -13.50 -7.52 7.18
N GLN A 82 -13.43 -7.71 8.50
CA GLN A 82 -12.76 -6.79 9.41
C GLN A 82 -11.25 -6.74 9.17
N HIS A 83 -10.60 -7.89 8.92
CA HIS A 83 -9.18 -7.91 8.54
C HIS A 83 -8.92 -7.14 7.24
N LEU A 84 -9.76 -7.33 6.22
CA LEU A 84 -9.66 -6.56 4.96
C LEU A 84 -9.77 -5.05 5.19
N ALA A 85 -10.66 -4.62 6.10
CA ALA A 85 -10.78 -3.21 6.48
C ALA A 85 -9.51 -2.67 7.15
N ARG A 86 -8.94 -3.43 8.11
CA ARG A 86 -7.69 -3.08 8.80
C ARG A 86 -6.52 -2.97 7.81
N VAL A 87 -6.42 -3.90 6.85
CA VAL A 87 -5.41 -3.82 5.78
C VAL A 87 -5.59 -2.57 4.92
N GLN A 88 -6.83 -2.24 4.53
CA GLN A 88 -7.10 -1.02 3.74
C GLN A 88 -6.71 0.26 4.47
N GLU A 89 -6.97 0.33 5.78
CA GLU A 89 -6.57 1.49 6.60
C GLU A 89 -5.04 1.63 6.66
N LYS A 90 -4.33 0.53 6.92
CA LYS A 90 -2.87 0.55 6.97
C LYS A 90 -2.22 0.80 5.61
N GLU A 91 -2.83 0.32 4.52
CA GLU A 91 -2.34 0.59 3.17
C GLU A 91 -2.56 2.05 2.76
N LYS A 92 -3.64 2.70 3.23
CA LYS A 92 -3.79 4.15 3.10
C LYS A 92 -2.70 4.90 3.86
N GLU A 93 -2.45 4.53 5.13
CA GLU A 93 -1.38 5.13 5.94
C GLU A 93 0.00 4.98 5.28
N LYS A 94 0.29 3.78 4.75
CA LYS A 94 1.54 3.48 4.02
C LYS A 94 1.70 4.35 2.77
N LEU A 95 0.64 4.57 2.00
CA LEU A 95 0.69 5.44 0.82
C LEU A 95 0.97 6.89 1.19
N GLU A 96 0.31 7.41 2.23
CA GLU A 96 0.54 8.76 2.75
C GLU A 96 1.99 8.95 3.25
N LEU A 97 2.51 7.98 4.01
CA LEU A 97 3.91 7.97 4.46
C LEU A 97 4.90 7.88 3.30
N THR A 98 4.58 7.09 2.26
CA THR A 98 5.41 6.96 1.06
C THR A 98 5.51 8.32 0.34
N ALA A 99 4.39 9.01 0.14
CA ALA A 99 4.38 10.33 -0.49
C ALA A 99 5.16 11.37 0.35
N GLN A 100 4.98 11.38 1.68
CA GLN A 100 5.75 12.25 2.58
C GLN A 100 7.25 11.96 2.49
N LEU A 101 7.64 10.68 2.49
CA LEU A 101 9.04 10.27 2.38
C LEU A 101 9.67 10.70 1.06
N GLN A 102 8.92 10.66 -0.03
CA GLN A 102 9.40 11.14 -1.34
C GLN A 102 9.67 12.64 -1.32
N LEU A 103 8.74 13.45 -0.78
CA LEU A 103 8.93 14.89 -0.62
C LEU A 103 10.14 15.22 0.28
N ALA A 104 10.26 14.55 1.43
CA ALA A 104 11.39 14.74 2.34
C ALA A 104 12.74 14.40 1.67
N ARG A 105 12.79 13.34 0.86
CA ARG A 105 13.99 12.99 0.09
C ARG A 105 14.33 14.04 -0.97
N GLN A 106 13.34 14.58 -1.66
CA GLN A 106 13.57 15.68 -2.61
C GLN A 106 14.11 16.92 -1.88
N ASN A 107 13.50 17.33 -0.76
CA ASN A 107 13.95 18.46 0.05
C ASN A 107 15.40 18.30 0.52
N MET A 108 15.77 17.09 0.96
CA MET A 108 17.15 16.76 1.37
C MET A 108 18.15 16.92 0.21
N GLN A 109 17.73 16.61 -1.03
CA GLN A 109 18.57 16.78 -2.24
C GLN A 109 18.67 18.25 -2.67
N ASP A 110 17.55 18.97 -2.65
CA ASP A 110 17.47 20.38 -3.06
C ASP A 110 18.11 21.33 -2.04
N GLN A 111 18.14 20.95 -0.77
CA GLN A 111 18.70 21.73 0.34
C GLN A 111 19.69 20.88 1.16
N PRO A 112 20.87 20.57 0.60
CA PRO A 112 21.87 19.78 1.30
C PRO A 112 22.41 20.55 2.53
N GLY A 113 22.67 19.83 3.62
CA GLY A 113 23.27 20.41 4.84
C GLY A 113 22.27 20.92 5.89
N VAL A 114 20.96 20.73 5.70
CA VAL A 114 19.95 20.97 6.74
C VAL A 114 19.71 19.67 7.52
N PRO A 115 20.14 19.56 8.80
CA PRO A 115 20.04 18.30 9.55
C PRO A 115 18.60 17.80 9.76
N VAL A 116 17.63 18.72 9.77
CA VAL A 116 16.20 18.38 9.97
C VAL A 116 15.67 17.48 8.85
N HIS A 117 16.12 17.68 7.60
CA HIS A 117 15.68 16.87 6.45
C HIS A 117 16.17 15.42 6.56
N GLN A 118 17.38 15.22 7.07
CA GLN A 118 17.90 13.87 7.32
C GLN A 118 17.12 13.17 8.44
N GLN A 119 16.81 13.88 9.52
CA GLN A 119 16.03 13.33 10.62
C GLN A 119 14.60 12.96 10.16
N GLU A 120 13.92 13.85 9.43
CA GLU A 120 12.59 13.61 8.89
C GLU A 120 12.54 12.36 7.99
N VAL A 121 13.53 12.19 7.10
CA VAL A 121 13.64 11.00 6.25
C VAL A 121 13.78 9.72 7.08
N GLN A 122 14.54 9.73 8.18
CA GLN A 122 14.71 8.56 9.04
C GLN A 122 13.44 8.25 9.84
N GLU A 123 12.76 9.27 10.37
CA GLU A 123 11.50 9.11 11.09
C GLU A 123 10.41 8.54 10.18
N LEU A 124 10.27 9.05 8.97
CA LEU A 124 9.31 8.54 7.98
C LEU A 124 9.61 7.10 7.56
N LYS A 125 10.89 6.74 7.36
CA LYS A 125 11.29 5.35 7.10
C LYS A 125 10.90 4.42 8.24
N HIS A 126 11.15 4.82 9.49
CA HIS A 126 10.81 4.02 10.66
C HIS A 126 9.30 3.81 10.79
N ARG A 127 8.51 4.86 10.59
CA ARG A 127 7.05 4.77 10.57
C ARG A 127 6.56 3.82 9.47
N LEU A 128 7.13 3.92 8.28
CA LEU A 128 6.76 3.09 7.14
C LEU A 128 7.09 1.60 7.39
N ILE A 129 8.22 1.29 8.01
CA ILE A 129 8.57 -0.08 8.43
C ILE A 129 7.51 -0.63 9.38
N LYS A 130 7.15 0.13 10.43
CA LYS A 130 6.11 -0.27 11.39
C LYS A 130 4.75 -0.48 10.74
N THR A 131 4.38 0.35 9.77
CA THR A 131 3.12 0.19 9.03
C THR A 131 3.13 -1.10 8.20
N ILE A 132 4.27 -1.44 7.57
CA ILE A 132 4.42 -2.70 6.81
C ILE A 132 4.36 -3.92 7.74
N GLU A 133 5.01 -3.86 8.90
CA GLU A 133 4.93 -4.90 9.93
C GLU A 133 3.48 -5.12 10.37
N ALA A 134 2.75 -4.05 10.68
CA ALA A 134 1.33 -4.13 11.05
C ALA A 134 0.46 -4.72 9.93
N ILE A 135 0.71 -4.39 8.65
CA ILE A 135 0.01 -5.04 7.53
C ILE A 135 0.31 -6.54 7.51
N SER A 136 1.57 -6.92 7.71
CA SER A 136 2.00 -8.31 7.68
C SER A 136 1.36 -9.12 8.80
N GLU A 137 1.27 -8.56 10.00
CA GLU A 137 0.56 -9.15 11.14
C GLU A 137 -0.93 -9.36 10.82
N ILE A 138 -1.63 -8.35 10.27
CA ILE A 138 -3.05 -8.50 9.91
C ILE A 138 -3.24 -9.58 8.83
N LEU A 139 -2.33 -9.69 7.86
CA LEU A 139 -2.39 -10.72 6.82
C LEU A 139 -2.13 -12.13 7.36
N GLN A 140 -1.34 -12.26 8.44
CA GLN A 140 -1.14 -13.50 9.15
C GLN A 140 -2.40 -13.87 9.95
N ASP A 141 -2.96 -12.94 10.72
CA ASP A 141 -4.24 -13.13 11.44
C ASP A 141 -5.34 -13.59 10.49
N LEU A 142 -5.48 -12.90 9.33
CA LEU A 142 -6.46 -13.26 8.30
C LEU A 142 -6.27 -14.70 7.80
N LYS A 143 -5.03 -15.14 7.64
CA LYS A 143 -4.73 -16.50 7.18
C LYS A 143 -5.18 -17.52 8.23
N TYR A 144 -4.83 -17.32 9.49
CA TYR A 144 -5.24 -18.22 10.58
C TYR A 144 -6.77 -18.29 10.70
N ASP A 145 -7.46 -17.14 10.73
CA ASP A 145 -8.92 -17.08 10.85
C ASP A 145 -9.66 -17.65 9.62
N SER A 146 -8.99 -17.69 8.46
CA SER A 146 -9.52 -18.34 7.27
C SER A 146 -9.43 -19.86 7.33
N GLU A 147 -8.40 -20.41 7.99
CA GLU A 147 -8.12 -21.85 8.11
C GLU A 147 -8.85 -22.49 9.31
N GLU A 148 -9.06 -21.76 10.41
CA GLU A 148 -9.79 -22.26 11.60
C GLU A 148 -11.31 -22.40 11.40
N ALA A 149 -11.83 -21.85 10.30
CA ALA A 149 -13.26 -21.86 9.97
C ALA A 149 -13.67 -22.98 8.99
N GLU A 150 -12.73 -23.81 8.54
CA GLU A 150 -12.97 -25.06 7.79
C GLU A 150 -13.30 -26.23 8.74
#